data_AF-A0A366JC51-F1
#
_entry.id   AF-A0A366JC51-F1
#
_cell.length_a   1.000
_cell.length_b   1.000
_cell.length_c   1.000
_cell.angle_alpha   90.00
_cell.angle_beta   90.00
_cell.angle_gamma   90.00
#
_symmetry.space_group_name_H-M   'P 1'
#
loop_
_entity.id
_entity.type
_entity.pdbx_description
1 polymer ?
#
loop_
_entity_poly.entity_id
_entity_poly.type
_entity_poly.pdbx_seq_one_letter_code
_entity_poly.pdbx_strand_id
1 'polypeptide(L)'
;MKQTILATAMLSSLTTTSVMAATMVDQDGFKYQLNGDIQIQLQKDNGANKNLYVNFDSLKFDNKVSYQLSKDLSAFGRIKFDFDDAANDDEDQNSAALKDAYVGFAYRDTALSVGKQDYATDEFGVAEDYEMDSDDVAFDETDGDDVILVNFDLDKVNLMLSTELRAEGEDSEDEQSFDAFASFNVSDLEFAVAYQNREVAIHGEKMDSYGVSAKYDAGFATFAADYSEAEDTLKVYNLVTMFDVTDSTTMVLGYVNNKPESDEEVHEWYTNVTYAFPEFKDVKVFAELSNTNKEGAEMAYVAGTEIEF
;
A
#
# COMPACT_ATOMS: atom_id res chain seq x y z
N MET A 1 -11.09 -30.62 19.06
CA MET A 1 -9.78 -30.40 19.70
C MET A 1 -9.33 -29.00 19.31
N LYS A 2 -9.18 -28.07 20.28
CA LYS A 2 -8.67 -26.72 20.02
C LYS A 2 -7.19 -26.84 19.70
N GLN A 3 -6.82 -26.79 18.42
CA GLN A 3 -5.43 -26.83 18.00
C GLN A 3 -5.12 -25.53 17.22
N THR A 4 -4.53 -24.60 17.95
CA THR A 4 -3.49 -23.63 17.56
C THR A 4 -3.66 -22.91 16.21
N ILE A 5 -4.31 -21.75 16.26
CA ILE A 5 -4.41 -20.71 15.22
C ILE A 5 -3.14 -19.82 15.30
N LEU A 6 -1.94 -20.39 15.11
CA LEU A 6 -0.71 -19.56 15.08
C LEU A 6 -0.19 -19.36 13.66
N ALA A 7 -0.25 -20.38 12.80
CA ALA A 7 0.19 -20.24 11.40
C ALA A 7 -0.82 -19.47 10.51
N THR A 8 -2.08 -19.33 10.94
CA THR A 8 -3.10 -18.57 10.19
C THR A 8 -2.96 -17.06 10.35
N ALA A 9 -2.35 -16.60 11.46
CA ALA A 9 -2.20 -15.16 11.74
C ALA A 9 -1.20 -14.48 10.78
N MET A 10 -0.11 -15.17 10.40
CA MET A 10 0.85 -14.67 9.41
C MET A 10 0.24 -14.52 8.01
N LEU A 11 -0.65 -15.44 7.62
CA LEU A 11 -1.34 -15.36 6.33
C LEU A 11 -2.33 -14.19 6.27
N SER A 12 -2.78 -13.69 7.43
CA SER A 12 -3.57 -12.46 7.52
C SER A 12 -2.73 -11.20 7.69
N SER A 13 -1.50 -11.28 8.24
CA SER A 13 -0.62 -10.10 8.40
C SER A 13 0.26 -9.81 7.17
N LEU A 14 0.45 -10.77 6.26
CA LEU A 14 1.03 -10.55 4.92
C LEU A 14 0.05 -9.85 3.95
N THR A 15 -1.09 -9.37 4.44
CA THR A 15 -2.18 -8.81 3.64
C THR A 15 -2.80 -7.66 4.41
N THR A 16 -2.12 -6.52 4.43
CA THR A 16 -2.51 -5.32 5.17
C THR A 16 -3.77 -4.63 4.62
N THR A 17 -4.42 -5.11 3.55
CA THR A 17 -5.50 -4.34 2.90
C THR A 17 -6.88 -4.97 2.74
N SER A 18 -7.24 -6.10 3.37
CA SER A 18 -8.69 -6.35 3.62
C SER A 18 -8.96 -7.35 4.73
N VAL A 19 -9.75 -6.92 5.73
CA VAL A 19 -10.13 -7.71 6.91
C VAL A 19 -11.13 -8.83 6.57
N MET A 20 -11.65 -8.90 5.33
CA MET A 20 -12.89 -9.63 5.02
C MET A 20 -12.80 -10.58 3.81
N ALA A 21 -11.66 -11.26 3.64
CA ALA A 21 -11.51 -12.36 2.70
C ALA A 21 -12.68 -13.37 2.69
N ALA A 22 -13.43 -13.44 1.58
CA ALA A 22 -14.42 -14.50 1.39
C ALA A 22 -13.73 -15.88 1.28
N THR A 23 -13.81 -16.67 2.35
CA THR A 23 -13.28 -18.05 2.36
C THR A 23 -14.19 -18.94 1.53
N MET A 24 -13.72 -19.26 0.32
CA MET A 24 -14.46 -20.07 -0.66
C MET A 24 -14.32 -21.57 -0.38
N VAL A 25 -13.14 -21.98 0.08
CA VAL A 25 -12.84 -23.37 0.45
C VAL A 25 -12.04 -23.38 1.75
N ASP A 26 -12.45 -24.21 2.69
CA ASP A 26 -11.68 -24.57 3.89
C ASP A 26 -11.86 -26.07 4.12
N GLN A 27 -10.92 -26.87 3.64
CA GLN A 27 -11.02 -28.31 3.68
C GLN A 27 -9.64 -28.97 3.75
N ASP A 28 -9.50 -29.95 4.66
CA ASP A 28 -8.33 -30.83 4.75
C ASP A 28 -6.98 -30.08 4.82
N GLY A 29 -6.97 -28.94 5.52
CA GLY A 29 -5.79 -28.09 5.69
C GLY A 29 -5.52 -27.14 4.51
N PHE A 30 -6.30 -27.21 3.44
CA PHE A 30 -6.30 -26.26 2.33
C PHE A 30 -7.31 -25.15 2.58
N LYS A 31 -6.90 -23.91 2.32
CA LYS A 31 -7.78 -22.75 2.29
C LYS A 31 -7.63 -22.00 0.97
N TYR A 32 -8.76 -21.62 0.39
CA TYR A 32 -8.84 -20.66 -0.71
C TYR A 32 -9.70 -19.48 -0.29
N GLN A 33 -9.13 -18.29 -0.46
CA GLN A 33 -9.74 -17.00 -0.17
C GLN A 33 -9.75 -16.17 -1.45
N LEU A 34 -10.89 -15.57 -1.73
CA LEU A 34 -11.00 -14.48 -2.69
C LEU A 34 -11.17 -13.20 -1.90
N ASN A 35 -10.39 -12.19 -2.24
CA ASN A 35 -10.61 -10.82 -1.82
C ASN A 35 -10.79 -9.95 -3.06
N GLY A 36 -11.28 -8.75 -2.87
CA GLY A 36 -11.26 -7.74 -3.91
C GLY A 36 -11.65 -6.38 -3.40
N ASP A 37 -11.47 -5.41 -4.29
CA ASP A 37 -11.82 -4.02 -4.07
C ASP A 37 -12.40 -3.48 -5.38
N ILE A 38 -13.54 -2.81 -5.26
CA ILE A 38 -14.20 -2.09 -6.35
C ILE A 38 -14.41 -0.66 -5.86
N GLN A 39 -13.55 0.24 -6.32
CA GLN A 39 -13.59 1.66 -6.04
C GLN A 39 -13.85 2.43 -7.33
N ILE A 40 -14.96 3.17 -7.35
CA ILE A 40 -15.34 4.02 -8.48
C ILE A 40 -15.63 5.41 -7.95
N GLN A 41 -15.07 6.40 -8.65
CA GLN A 41 -15.06 7.77 -8.20
C GLN A 41 -15.57 8.74 -9.27
N LEU A 42 -16.16 9.83 -8.82
CA LEU A 42 -16.40 11.03 -9.61
C LEU A 42 -15.33 12.05 -9.22
N GLN A 43 -14.40 12.33 -10.13
CA GLN A 43 -13.15 13.03 -9.84
C GLN A 43 -12.94 14.24 -10.75
N LYS A 44 -12.34 15.29 -10.18
CA LYS A 44 -11.67 16.36 -10.91
C LYS A 44 -10.32 16.59 -10.27
N ASP A 45 -9.25 16.44 -11.04
CA ASP A 45 -7.87 16.68 -10.58
C ASP A 45 -7.59 18.14 -10.26
N ASN A 46 -6.46 18.35 -9.60
CA ASN A 46 -5.86 19.65 -9.42
C ASN A 46 -5.46 20.27 -10.76
N GLY A 47 -5.71 21.58 -10.88
CA GLY A 47 -5.18 22.41 -11.97
C GLY A 47 -6.19 22.99 -12.96
N ALA A 48 -5.71 23.94 -13.75
CA ALA A 48 -6.53 24.70 -14.68
C ALA A 48 -7.07 23.83 -15.82
N ASN A 49 -8.35 24.02 -16.15
CA ASN A 49 -9.06 23.35 -17.25
C ASN A 49 -9.23 21.82 -17.08
N LYS A 50 -9.09 21.30 -15.86
CA LYS A 50 -9.47 19.91 -15.54
C LYS A 50 -10.98 19.75 -15.58
N ASN A 51 -11.44 18.68 -16.22
CA ASN A 51 -12.86 18.34 -16.30
C ASN A 51 -13.21 17.31 -15.25
N LEU A 52 -14.49 17.26 -14.88
CA LEU A 52 -15.03 16.18 -14.08
C LEU A 52 -15.16 14.91 -14.93
N TYR A 53 -14.68 13.79 -14.43
CA TYR A 53 -14.75 12.48 -15.08
C TYR A 53 -15.05 11.38 -14.06
N VAL A 54 -15.27 10.16 -14.55
CA VAL A 54 -15.41 8.96 -13.72
C VAL A 54 -14.07 8.26 -13.73
N ASN A 55 -13.47 8.06 -12.55
CA ASN A 55 -12.25 7.30 -12.35
C ASN A 55 -12.60 5.90 -11.82
N PHE A 56 -12.05 4.86 -12.45
CA PHE A 56 -12.07 3.49 -11.95
C PHE A 56 -10.80 3.22 -11.15
N ASP A 57 -10.71 3.85 -9.99
CA ASP A 57 -9.50 3.88 -9.16
C ASP A 57 -9.02 2.49 -8.70
N SER A 58 -9.92 1.54 -8.47
CA SER A 58 -9.52 0.18 -8.10
C SER A 58 -10.54 -0.83 -8.58
N LEU A 59 -10.09 -1.84 -9.32
CA LEU A 59 -10.91 -2.96 -9.78
C LEU A 59 -10.14 -4.27 -9.58
N LYS A 60 -9.94 -4.65 -8.32
CA LYS A 60 -8.98 -5.70 -7.94
C LYS A 60 -9.65 -7.02 -7.59
N PHE A 61 -9.02 -8.12 -8.00
CA PHE A 61 -9.32 -9.47 -7.52
C PHE A 61 -8.06 -10.14 -7.00
N ASP A 62 -8.08 -10.52 -5.72
CA ASP A 62 -6.93 -11.06 -4.99
C ASP A 62 -7.21 -12.48 -4.49
N ASN A 63 -6.57 -13.44 -5.15
CA ASN A 63 -6.75 -14.86 -4.96
C ASN A 63 -5.63 -15.41 -4.07
N LYS A 64 -5.98 -15.89 -2.87
CA LYS A 64 -5.01 -16.43 -1.90
C LYS A 64 -5.29 -17.90 -1.64
N VAL A 65 -4.25 -18.71 -1.72
CA VAL A 65 -4.29 -20.13 -1.36
C VAL A 65 -3.28 -20.43 -0.27
N SER A 66 -3.65 -21.32 0.65
CA SER A 66 -2.71 -21.82 1.65
C SER A 66 -2.95 -23.29 1.97
N TYR A 67 -1.89 -23.97 2.41
CA TYR A 67 -1.93 -25.36 2.85
C TYR A 67 -1.17 -25.52 4.16
N GLN A 68 -1.85 -26.01 5.20
CA GLN A 68 -1.22 -26.34 6.48
C GLN A 68 -0.45 -27.67 6.36
N LEU A 69 0.87 -27.59 6.27
CA LEU A 69 1.74 -28.76 6.11
C LEU A 69 2.09 -29.44 7.44
N SER A 70 2.20 -28.66 8.52
CA SER A 70 2.38 -29.13 9.89
C SER A 70 1.83 -28.11 10.88
N LYS A 71 1.97 -28.31 12.20
CA LYS A 71 1.51 -27.33 13.20
C LYS A 71 2.12 -25.93 13.02
N ASP A 72 3.38 -25.88 12.61
CA ASP A 72 4.18 -24.65 12.59
C ASP A 72 4.57 -24.23 11.16
N LEU A 73 4.16 -24.98 10.11
CA LEU A 73 4.58 -24.76 8.73
C LEU A 73 3.37 -24.76 7.78
N SER A 74 3.26 -23.71 6.97
CA SER A 74 2.30 -23.58 5.88
C SER A 74 3.00 -23.27 4.56
N ALA A 75 2.44 -23.74 3.44
CA ALA A 75 2.73 -23.20 2.12
C ALA A 75 1.61 -22.24 1.70
N PHE A 76 1.92 -21.24 0.89
CA PHE A 76 0.93 -20.29 0.38
C PHE A 76 1.27 -19.78 -1.01
N GLY A 77 0.28 -19.17 -1.66
CA GLY A 77 0.46 -18.41 -2.88
C GLY A 77 -0.63 -17.37 -3.06
N ARG A 78 -0.34 -16.35 -3.85
CA ARG A 78 -1.23 -15.23 -4.16
C ARG A 78 -1.20 -14.93 -5.66
N ILE A 79 -2.36 -14.59 -6.21
CA ILE A 79 -2.50 -14.02 -7.56
C ILE A 79 -3.47 -12.85 -7.48
N LYS A 80 -2.99 -11.64 -7.79
CA LYS A 80 -3.77 -10.40 -7.77
C LYS A 80 -3.86 -9.82 -9.18
N PHE A 81 -5.08 -9.57 -9.63
CA PHE A 81 -5.36 -8.87 -10.87
C PHE A 81 -5.95 -7.50 -10.59
N ASP A 82 -5.58 -6.53 -11.42
CA ASP A 82 -6.20 -5.21 -11.48
C ASP A 82 -6.79 -4.95 -12.87
N PHE A 83 -7.85 -4.16 -12.91
CA PHE A 83 -8.61 -3.86 -14.11
C PHE A 83 -8.94 -2.36 -14.24
N ASP A 84 -8.41 -1.53 -13.34
CA ASP A 84 -8.50 -0.07 -13.32
C ASP A 84 -8.08 0.57 -14.65
N ASP A 85 -6.86 0.31 -15.11
CA ASP A 85 -6.32 0.87 -16.36
C ASP A 85 -7.18 0.49 -17.58
N ALA A 86 -7.58 -0.78 -17.63
CA ALA A 86 -8.43 -1.32 -18.69
C ALA A 86 -9.84 -0.70 -18.70
N ALA A 87 -10.33 -0.21 -17.56
CA ALA A 87 -11.62 0.46 -17.45
C ALA A 87 -11.53 1.98 -17.69
N ASN A 88 -10.36 2.58 -17.44
CA ASN A 88 -10.05 3.99 -17.68
C ASN A 88 -9.66 4.31 -19.15
N ASP A 89 -9.73 3.31 -20.05
CA ASP A 89 -9.38 3.43 -21.48
C ASP A 89 -7.92 3.93 -21.71
N ASP A 90 -6.98 3.51 -20.87
CA ASP A 90 -5.56 3.77 -21.13
C ASP A 90 -5.12 3.00 -22.39
N GLU A 91 -4.70 3.75 -23.43
CA GLU A 91 -4.48 3.22 -24.79
C GLU A 91 -3.44 2.08 -24.80
N ASP A 92 -2.53 2.06 -23.83
CA ASP A 92 -1.45 1.08 -23.69
C ASP A 92 -1.78 -0.09 -22.74
N GLN A 93 -2.85 0.00 -21.94
CA GLN A 93 -3.22 -0.95 -20.86
C GLN A 93 -4.66 -1.46 -21.00
N ASN A 94 -5.05 -1.90 -22.20
CA ASN A 94 -6.40 -2.42 -22.50
C ASN A 94 -6.68 -3.84 -21.94
N SER A 95 -5.98 -4.28 -20.89
CA SER A 95 -6.10 -5.63 -20.34
C SER A 95 -5.85 -5.68 -18.83
N ALA A 96 -6.26 -6.78 -18.20
CA ALA A 96 -6.01 -7.01 -16.78
C ALA A 96 -4.49 -6.99 -16.47
N ALA A 97 -4.08 -6.16 -15.53
CA ALA A 97 -2.72 -6.15 -15.00
C ALA A 97 -2.55 -7.26 -13.95
N LEU A 98 -1.48 -8.04 -14.07
CA LEU A 98 -1.09 -8.99 -13.03
C LEU A 98 -0.21 -8.24 -12.02
N LYS A 99 -0.78 -7.81 -10.89
CA LYS A 99 -0.07 -7.05 -9.86
C LYS A 99 0.78 -7.96 -8.97
N ASP A 100 0.20 -9.05 -8.47
CA ASP A 100 0.93 -10.03 -7.64
C ASP A 100 0.86 -11.44 -8.23
N ALA A 101 1.99 -12.15 -8.19
CA ALA A 101 2.09 -13.57 -8.51
C ALA A 101 3.27 -14.22 -7.79
N TYR A 102 3.05 -14.69 -6.56
CA TYR A 102 4.10 -15.28 -5.74
C TYR A 102 3.65 -16.51 -4.97
N VAL A 103 4.65 -17.29 -4.53
CA VAL A 103 4.48 -18.44 -3.65
C VAL A 103 5.44 -18.36 -2.49
N GLY A 104 5.11 -19.01 -1.39
CA GLY A 104 5.95 -18.95 -0.20
C GLY A 104 5.67 -20.00 0.85
N PHE A 105 6.45 -19.92 1.92
CA PHE A 105 6.30 -20.73 3.12
C PHE A 105 6.29 -19.83 4.35
N ALA A 106 5.37 -20.13 5.27
CA ALA A 106 5.31 -19.50 6.57
C ALA A 106 5.71 -20.53 7.64
N TYR A 107 6.70 -20.20 8.46
CA TYR A 107 7.10 -20.97 9.63
C TYR A 107 7.01 -20.10 10.88
N ARG A 108 6.06 -20.43 11.76
CA ARG A 108 5.77 -19.67 12.98
C ARG A 108 5.52 -18.17 12.71
N ASP A 109 6.46 -17.33 13.09
CA ASP A 109 6.50 -15.86 13.03
C ASP A 109 7.33 -15.35 11.85
N THR A 110 7.74 -16.24 10.93
CA THR A 110 8.52 -15.89 9.74
C THR A 110 7.82 -16.37 8.48
N ALA A 111 7.82 -15.55 7.43
CA ALA A 111 7.39 -15.94 6.09
C ALA A 111 8.47 -15.60 5.06
N LEU A 112 8.60 -16.46 4.05
CA LEU A 112 9.45 -16.26 2.88
C LEU A 112 8.57 -16.43 1.63
N SER A 113 8.60 -15.46 0.73
CA SER A 113 7.93 -15.51 -0.58
C SER A 113 8.90 -15.18 -1.71
N VAL A 114 8.57 -15.70 -2.90
CA VAL A 114 9.30 -15.45 -4.14
C VAL A 114 8.32 -15.26 -5.30
N GLY A 115 8.56 -14.25 -6.13
CA GLY A 115 7.78 -13.92 -7.34
C GLY A 115 7.37 -12.45 -7.36
N LYS A 116 6.50 -12.08 -8.31
CA LYS A 116 6.02 -10.71 -8.47
C LYS A 116 5.22 -10.26 -7.25
N GLN A 117 5.67 -9.22 -6.56
CA GLN A 117 5.05 -8.66 -5.35
C GLN A 117 5.69 -7.32 -4.98
N ASP A 118 5.04 -6.63 -4.04
CA ASP A 118 5.55 -5.39 -3.45
C ASP A 118 6.85 -5.63 -2.64
N TYR A 119 7.72 -4.62 -2.61
CA TYR A 119 8.92 -4.55 -1.79
C TYR A 119 8.57 -4.27 -0.33
N ALA A 120 9.53 -4.51 0.57
CA ALA A 120 9.35 -4.21 1.98
C ALA A 120 9.02 -2.72 2.24
N THR A 121 9.53 -1.81 1.41
CA THR A 121 9.36 -0.36 1.55
C THR A 121 7.96 0.14 1.15
N ASP A 122 7.16 -0.66 0.45
CA ASP A 122 5.76 -0.34 0.13
C ASP A 122 4.89 -0.18 1.39
N GLU A 123 5.28 -0.81 2.50
CA GLU A 123 4.59 -0.70 3.80
C GLU A 123 4.84 0.67 4.51
N PHE A 124 5.67 1.54 3.94
CA PHE A 124 6.01 2.83 4.54
C PHE A 124 5.11 3.96 4.01
N GLY A 125 4.61 4.78 4.93
CA GLY A 125 3.83 5.98 4.62
C GLY A 125 2.81 6.23 5.72
N VAL A 126 2.29 7.46 5.81
CA VAL A 126 1.16 7.77 6.71
C VAL A 126 0.04 8.53 6.02
N ALA A 127 0.14 8.72 4.70
CA ALA A 127 -0.89 9.37 3.91
C ALA A 127 -2.18 8.55 3.93
N GLU A 128 -3.30 9.25 3.80
CA GLU A 128 -4.66 8.74 3.99
C GLU A 128 -5.62 9.51 3.06
N ASP A 129 -5.10 10.05 1.95
CA ASP A 129 -5.86 10.66 0.89
C ASP A 129 -6.55 9.60 0.02
N TYR A 130 -7.55 10.03 -0.74
CA TYR A 130 -8.12 9.21 -1.81
C TYR A 130 -7.43 9.50 -3.14
N GLU A 131 -7.17 10.78 -3.43
CA GLU A 131 -6.48 11.24 -4.63
C GLU A 131 -5.64 12.48 -4.32
N MET A 132 -4.35 12.40 -4.63
CA MET A 132 -3.40 13.48 -4.45
C MET A 132 -2.49 13.63 -5.67
N ASP A 133 -2.02 14.85 -5.96
CA ASP A 133 -1.14 15.16 -7.09
C ASP A 133 0.36 15.20 -6.71
N SER A 134 0.66 14.95 -5.44
CA SER A 134 1.99 14.93 -4.85
C SER A 134 2.30 13.50 -4.40
N ASP A 135 3.55 13.06 -4.57
CA ASP A 135 4.02 11.79 -3.99
C ASP A 135 3.90 11.83 -2.47
N ASP A 136 3.39 10.76 -1.88
CA ASP A 136 3.25 10.60 -0.43
C ASP A 136 4.54 10.08 0.22
N VAL A 137 5.43 9.42 -0.53
CA VAL A 137 6.73 8.96 -0.05
C VAL A 137 7.83 9.20 -1.09
N ALA A 138 9.09 9.11 -0.65
CA ALA A 138 10.26 9.31 -1.51
C ALA A 138 10.89 7.98 -1.97
N PHE A 139 10.12 6.90 -2.04
CA PHE A 139 10.56 5.62 -2.59
C PHE A 139 10.12 5.57 -4.05
N ASP A 140 11.05 5.33 -4.98
CA ASP A 140 10.84 5.48 -6.42
C ASP A 140 10.06 4.30 -7.01
N GLU A 141 10.48 3.08 -6.66
CA GLU A 141 9.85 1.83 -7.08
C GLU A 141 9.56 0.99 -5.84
N THR A 142 8.34 0.48 -5.72
CA THR A 142 7.91 -0.32 -4.56
C THR A 142 7.38 -1.70 -4.93
N ASP A 143 7.47 -2.14 -6.19
CA ASP A 143 7.20 -3.52 -6.59
C ASP A 143 8.20 -4.04 -7.65
N GLY A 144 8.21 -5.36 -7.84
CA GLY A 144 9.08 -6.01 -8.81
C GLY A 144 8.61 -7.42 -9.17
N ASP A 145 9.26 -8.03 -10.15
CA ASP A 145 8.88 -9.33 -10.72
C ASP A 145 9.68 -10.49 -10.13
N ASP A 146 10.97 -10.27 -9.83
CA ASP A 146 11.92 -11.28 -9.34
C ASP A 146 12.23 -11.11 -7.84
N VAL A 147 11.22 -10.77 -7.06
CA VAL A 147 11.37 -10.43 -5.64
C VAL A 147 11.56 -11.68 -4.78
N ILE A 148 12.52 -11.62 -3.86
CA ILE A 148 12.58 -12.49 -2.67
C ILE A 148 12.27 -11.64 -1.45
N LEU A 149 11.21 -11.99 -0.71
CA LEU A 149 10.78 -11.26 0.49
C LEU A 149 10.78 -12.17 1.72
N VAL A 150 11.30 -11.65 2.84
CA VAL A 150 11.22 -12.28 4.17
C VAL A 150 10.54 -11.33 5.15
N ASN A 151 9.47 -11.79 5.79
CA ASN A 151 8.74 -11.06 6.83
C ASN A 151 8.90 -11.75 8.19
N PHE A 152 9.14 -10.98 9.25
CA PHE A 152 9.17 -11.39 10.64
C PHE A 152 8.12 -10.62 11.43
N ASP A 153 7.11 -11.32 11.97
CA ASP A 153 6.04 -10.74 12.79
C ASP A 153 6.25 -11.10 14.26
N LEU A 154 7.01 -10.25 14.96
CA LEU A 154 7.52 -10.48 16.31
C LEU A 154 6.72 -9.71 17.37
N ASP A 155 5.40 -9.97 17.46
CA ASP A 155 4.44 -9.40 18.43
C ASP A 155 4.33 -7.87 18.40
N LYS A 156 5.38 -7.17 18.83
CA LYS A 156 5.46 -5.70 18.84
C LYS A 156 6.34 -5.14 17.74
N VAL A 157 7.04 -5.98 17.00
CA VAL A 157 7.97 -5.58 15.95
C VAL A 157 7.61 -6.34 14.69
N ASN A 158 7.36 -5.63 13.61
CA ASN A 158 7.36 -6.19 12.27
C ASN A 158 8.69 -5.84 11.59
N LEU A 159 9.29 -6.78 10.86
CA LEU A 159 10.48 -6.57 10.05
C LEU A 159 10.30 -7.26 8.71
N MET A 160 10.41 -6.51 7.62
CA MET A 160 10.36 -7.01 6.26
C MET A 160 11.65 -6.66 5.54
N LEU A 161 12.18 -7.63 4.79
CA LEU A 161 13.36 -7.49 3.95
C LEU A 161 13.00 -8.03 2.57
N SER A 162 13.27 -7.28 1.51
CA SER A 162 13.12 -7.76 0.14
C SER A 162 14.34 -7.45 -0.71
N THR A 163 14.44 -8.15 -1.84
CA THR A 163 15.40 -7.86 -2.89
C THR A 163 14.80 -8.22 -4.22
N GLU A 164 14.86 -7.28 -5.17
CA GLU A 164 14.66 -7.56 -6.59
C GLU A 164 15.96 -8.10 -7.17
N LEU A 165 15.88 -9.27 -7.81
CA LEU A 165 17.02 -9.89 -8.44
C LEU A 165 17.20 -9.37 -9.86
N ARG A 166 18.42 -8.98 -10.19
CA ARG A 166 18.80 -8.75 -11.59
C ARG A 166 18.68 -10.03 -12.41
N ALA A 167 17.74 -10.11 -13.34
CA ALA A 167 17.55 -11.28 -14.20
C ALA A 167 17.89 -10.99 -15.67
N GLU A 168 19.10 -11.38 -16.10
CA GLU A 168 19.54 -11.21 -17.50
C GLU A 168 18.55 -11.81 -18.50
N GLY A 169 18.07 -10.98 -19.44
CA GLY A 169 17.12 -11.39 -20.49
C GLY A 169 15.64 -11.34 -20.08
N GLU A 170 15.32 -10.83 -18.88
CA GLU A 170 13.97 -10.49 -18.41
C GLU A 170 13.87 -8.96 -18.21
N ASP A 171 12.68 -8.45 -17.86
CA ASP A 171 12.47 -7.00 -17.69
C ASP A 171 13.32 -6.39 -16.55
N SER A 172 13.69 -7.19 -15.55
CA SER A 172 14.61 -6.82 -14.45
C SER A 172 16.10 -6.91 -14.80
N GLU A 173 16.48 -7.12 -16.08
CA GLU A 173 17.88 -7.36 -16.47
C GLU A 173 18.84 -6.21 -16.16
N ASP A 174 18.30 -5.01 -15.98
CA ASP A 174 19.04 -3.80 -15.71
C ASP A 174 18.79 -3.23 -14.31
N GLU A 175 18.09 -3.92 -13.43
CA GLU A 175 17.73 -3.39 -12.12
C GLU A 175 17.92 -4.42 -11.00
N GLN A 176 18.25 -3.93 -9.81
CA GLN A 176 18.18 -4.72 -8.58
C GLN A 176 17.93 -3.78 -7.41
N SER A 177 17.25 -4.28 -6.39
CA SER A 177 17.00 -3.55 -5.16
C SER A 177 17.33 -4.37 -3.93
N PHE A 178 17.57 -3.69 -2.84
CA PHE A 178 17.43 -4.23 -1.50
C PHE A 178 16.61 -3.25 -0.67
N ASP A 179 15.59 -3.78 0.00
CA ASP A 179 14.64 -2.99 0.77
C ASP A 179 14.49 -3.57 2.17
N ALA A 180 14.29 -2.68 3.14
CA ALA A 180 14.04 -3.03 4.52
C ALA A 180 12.99 -2.10 5.11
N PHE A 181 12.01 -2.69 5.78
CA PHE A 181 11.01 -1.98 6.57
C PHE A 181 10.95 -2.59 7.97
N ALA A 182 10.80 -1.75 8.97
CA ALA A 182 10.50 -2.20 10.31
C ALA A 182 9.51 -1.26 10.99
N SER A 183 8.48 -1.82 11.60
CA SER A 183 7.57 -1.09 12.47
C SER A 183 7.58 -1.66 13.89
N PHE A 184 7.33 -0.80 14.87
CA PHE A 184 7.19 -1.25 16.25
C PHE A 184 6.23 -0.40 17.08
N ASN A 185 5.57 -1.07 18.01
CA ASN A 185 4.53 -0.48 18.86
C ASN A 185 5.00 -0.30 20.31
N VAL A 186 4.81 0.91 20.85
CA VAL A 186 5.05 1.26 22.26
C VAL A 186 3.85 2.02 22.80
N SER A 187 2.99 1.32 23.55
CA SER A 187 1.72 1.87 24.05
C SER A 187 0.86 2.34 22.86
N ASP A 188 0.41 3.59 22.85
CA ASP A 188 -0.45 4.15 21.80
C ASP A 188 0.37 4.80 20.66
N LEU A 189 1.68 4.52 20.62
CA LEU A 189 2.61 4.97 19.58
C LEU A 189 3.04 3.81 18.69
N GLU A 190 2.95 4.02 17.40
CA GLU A 190 3.54 3.19 16.35
C GLU A 190 4.67 3.99 15.69
N PHE A 191 5.81 3.34 15.47
CA PHE A 191 6.94 3.92 14.74
C PHE A 191 7.28 3.01 13.58
N ALA A 192 7.66 3.59 12.43
CA ALA A 192 8.25 2.82 11.35
C ALA A 192 9.52 3.46 10.81
N VAL A 193 10.38 2.62 10.25
CA VAL A 193 11.57 3.03 9.50
C VAL A 193 11.65 2.19 8.23
N ALA A 194 12.10 2.81 7.14
CA ALA A 194 12.27 2.15 5.86
C ALA A 194 13.60 2.57 5.22
N TYR A 195 14.17 1.67 4.42
CA TYR A 195 15.39 1.88 3.65
C TYR A 195 15.30 1.12 2.33
N GLN A 196 15.75 1.76 1.25
CA GLN A 196 15.88 1.18 -0.08
C GLN A 196 17.26 1.51 -0.64
N ASN A 197 17.91 0.50 -1.22
CA ASN A 197 19.05 0.69 -2.11
C ASN A 197 18.69 0.11 -3.47
N ARG A 198 18.63 0.94 -4.51
CA ARG A 198 18.36 0.53 -5.89
C ARG A 198 19.58 0.78 -6.76
N GLU A 199 19.91 -0.18 -7.61
CA GLU A 199 20.95 -0.04 -8.63
C GLU A 199 20.32 -0.18 -10.02
N VAL A 200 20.46 0.87 -10.84
CA VAL A 200 19.98 0.87 -12.24
C VAL A 200 21.18 0.78 -13.19
N ALA A 201 21.29 -0.35 -13.89
CA ALA A 201 22.46 -0.78 -14.64
C ALA A 201 22.75 0.07 -15.89
N ILE A 202 21.73 0.71 -16.48
CA ILE A 202 21.92 1.53 -17.68
C ILE A 202 22.85 2.73 -17.41
N HIS A 203 22.98 3.17 -16.15
CA HIS A 203 23.91 4.23 -15.73
C HIS A 203 24.84 3.86 -14.56
N GLY A 204 24.62 2.73 -13.87
CA GLY A 204 25.37 2.35 -12.67
C GLY A 204 25.14 3.30 -11.50
N GLU A 205 24.02 4.02 -11.53
CA GLU A 205 23.59 4.93 -10.49
C GLU A 205 23.00 4.11 -9.35
N LYS A 206 23.42 4.45 -8.13
CA LYS A 206 22.86 3.92 -6.90
C LYS A 206 21.93 4.99 -6.35
N MET A 207 20.71 4.60 -6.05
CA MET A 207 19.74 5.46 -5.40
C MET A 207 19.49 4.88 -4.02
N ASP A 208 19.77 5.70 -3.00
CA ASP A 208 19.51 5.37 -1.61
C ASP A 208 18.30 6.20 -1.16
N SER A 209 17.29 5.52 -0.63
CA SER A 209 16.12 6.17 -0.04
C SER A 209 15.91 5.68 1.39
N TYR A 210 15.41 6.56 2.26
CA TYR A 210 15.12 6.21 3.65
C TYR A 210 13.93 6.99 4.19
N GLY A 211 13.21 6.38 5.14
CA GLY A 211 12.01 6.93 5.72
C GLY A 211 11.92 6.68 7.23
N VAL A 212 11.29 7.60 7.96
CA VAL A 212 10.88 7.44 9.35
C VAL A 212 9.46 7.96 9.55
N SER A 213 8.65 7.24 10.30
CA SER A 213 7.28 7.66 10.62
C SER A 213 6.94 7.44 12.09
N ALA A 214 5.94 8.18 12.56
CA ALA A 214 5.33 7.99 13.86
C ALA A 214 3.82 8.25 13.78
N LYS A 215 3.03 7.36 14.38
CA LYS A 215 1.59 7.47 14.55
C LYS A 215 1.23 7.38 16.03
N TYR A 216 0.36 8.27 16.50
CA TYR A 216 -0.08 8.36 17.88
C TYR A 216 -1.61 8.38 17.96
N ASP A 217 -2.19 7.38 18.60
CA ASP A 217 -3.61 7.36 18.94
C ASP A 217 -3.84 8.08 20.28
N ALA A 218 -4.43 9.27 20.24
CA ALA A 218 -4.76 10.05 21.43
C ALA A 218 -6.13 9.69 22.03
N GLY A 219 -6.84 8.72 21.46
CA GLY A 219 -8.19 8.28 21.82
C GLY A 219 -9.32 9.20 21.36
N PHE A 220 -9.04 10.45 21.01
CA PHE A 220 -10.02 11.38 20.39
C PHE A 220 -9.67 11.73 18.95
N ALA A 221 -8.43 11.46 18.55
CA ALA A 221 -7.89 11.66 17.22
C ALA A 221 -6.59 10.85 17.11
N THR A 222 -6.26 10.46 15.89
CA THR A 222 -4.95 9.87 15.57
C THR A 222 -4.11 10.92 14.86
N PHE A 223 -2.85 11.06 15.27
CA PHE A 223 -1.88 11.96 14.66
C PHE A 223 -0.77 11.13 14.04
N ALA A 224 -0.49 11.33 12.77
CA ALA A 224 0.61 10.66 12.09
C ALA A 224 1.49 11.68 11.37
N ALA A 225 2.78 11.38 11.32
CA ALA A 225 3.73 12.16 10.54
C ALA A 225 4.85 11.24 10.06
N ASP A 226 5.35 11.53 8.86
CA ASP A 226 6.53 10.87 8.32
C ASP A 226 7.45 11.86 7.61
N TYR A 227 8.65 11.36 7.37
CA TYR A 227 9.67 11.97 6.54
C TYR A 227 10.33 10.87 5.72
N SER A 228 10.47 11.10 4.43
CA SER A 228 11.30 10.26 3.57
C SER A 228 12.16 11.09 2.62
N GLU A 229 13.29 10.54 2.23
CA GLU A 229 14.23 11.13 1.28
C GLU A 229 14.76 10.07 0.33
N ALA A 230 14.72 10.36 -0.97
CA ALA A 230 15.57 9.78 -1.99
C ALA A 230 16.76 10.73 -2.19
N GLU A 231 17.98 10.24 -1.96
CA GLU A 231 19.20 11.06 -2.04
C GLU A 231 19.27 11.81 -3.39
N ASP A 232 19.58 13.11 -3.30
CA ASP A 232 19.71 14.04 -4.43
C ASP A 232 18.49 14.11 -5.38
N THR A 233 17.32 13.61 -4.95
CA THR A 233 16.12 13.48 -5.80
C THR A 233 14.92 14.19 -5.19
N LEU A 234 14.40 13.69 -4.06
CA LEU A 234 13.14 14.14 -3.47
C LEU A 234 13.15 13.98 -1.94
N LYS A 235 12.61 14.98 -1.24
CA LYS A 235 12.24 14.87 0.17
C LYS A 235 10.74 15.04 0.32
N VAL A 236 10.11 14.17 1.08
CA VAL A 236 8.68 14.21 1.39
C VAL A 236 8.48 14.35 2.89
N TYR A 237 7.49 15.16 3.28
CA TYR A 237 7.05 15.31 4.66
C TYR A 237 5.54 15.24 4.71
N ASN A 238 5.01 14.35 5.54
CA ASN A 238 3.56 14.23 5.74
C ASN A 238 3.15 14.58 7.16
N LEU A 239 1.96 15.15 7.28
CA LEU A 239 1.24 15.31 8.54
C LEU A 239 -0.22 14.96 8.32
N VAL A 240 -0.70 13.97 9.06
CA VAL A 240 -2.08 13.49 8.98
C VAL A 240 -2.74 13.54 10.35
N THR A 241 -3.99 13.96 10.38
CA THR A 241 -4.87 13.88 11.56
C THR A 241 -6.18 13.22 11.17
N MET A 242 -6.52 12.15 11.89
CA MET A 242 -7.76 11.40 11.69
C MET A 242 -8.69 11.56 12.89
N PHE A 243 -9.99 11.70 12.61
CA PHE A 243 -11.05 11.82 13.60
C PHE A 243 -12.15 10.80 13.33
N ASP A 244 -12.38 9.90 14.29
CA ASP A 244 -13.60 9.09 14.31
C ASP A 244 -14.75 9.95 14.85
N VAL A 245 -15.43 10.62 13.92
CA VAL A 245 -16.59 11.49 14.23
C VAL A 245 -17.73 10.66 14.82
N THR A 246 -17.92 9.44 14.30
CA THR A 246 -18.82 8.40 14.83
C THR A 246 -18.22 7.02 14.56
N ASP A 247 -18.81 5.95 15.13
CA ASP A 247 -18.43 4.55 14.84
C ASP A 247 -18.49 4.15 13.35
N SER A 248 -19.11 4.98 12.50
CA SER A 248 -19.30 4.76 11.06
C SER A 248 -18.77 5.90 10.20
N THR A 249 -18.11 6.90 10.79
CA THR A 249 -17.67 8.08 10.06
C THR A 249 -16.32 8.57 10.54
N THR A 250 -15.37 8.55 9.62
CA THR A 250 -14.00 9.05 9.84
C THR A 250 -13.80 10.29 8.97
N MET A 251 -13.09 11.27 9.51
CA MET A 251 -12.66 12.46 8.80
C MET A 251 -11.14 12.57 8.88
N VAL A 252 -10.50 12.85 7.76
CA VAL A 252 -9.05 13.02 7.67
C VAL A 252 -8.71 14.45 7.25
N LEU A 253 -7.62 14.96 7.83
CA LEU A 253 -6.92 16.17 7.41
C LEU A 253 -5.47 15.79 7.14
N GLY A 254 -4.99 16.04 5.94
CA GLY A 254 -3.62 15.76 5.56
C GLY A 254 -2.92 16.96 4.94
N TYR A 255 -1.60 16.93 5.07
CA TYR A 255 -0.69 17.90 4.45
C TYR A 255 0.58 17.18 4.03
N VAL A 256 0.98 17.42 2.78
CA VAL A 256 2.13 16.80 2.14
C VAL A 256 3.04 17.91 1.59
N ASN A 257 4.35 17.70 1.71
CA ASN A 257 5.35 18.63 1.22
C ASN A 257 6.45 17.91 0.44
N ASN A 258 6.48 18.13 -0.87
CA ASN A 258 7.47 17.56 -1.77
C ASN A 258 8.52 18.61 -2.09
N LYS A 259 9.78 18.30 -1.77
CA LYS A 259 10.97 19.10 -2.03
C LYS A 259 11.88 18.36 -3.01
N PRO A 260 11.62 18.44 -4.32
CA PRO A 260 12.52 17.92 -5.33
C PRO A 260 13.85 18.72 -5.33
N GLU A 261 14.95 18.09 -5.70
CA GLU A 261 16.29 18.73 -5.70
C GLU A 261 16.41 19.84 -6.76
N SER A 262 15.74 19.67 -7.91
CA SER A 262 15.90 20.55 -9.08
C SER A 262 14.64 21.34 -9.47
N ASP A 263 13.55 21.22 -8.72
CA ASP A 263 12.25 21.84 -9.03
C ASP A 263 11.68 22.64 -7.84
N GLU A 264 10.53 23.28 -8.04
CA GLU A 264 9.87 24.05 -6.98
C GLU A 264 9.26 23.15 -5.89
N GLU A 265 9.33 23.61 -4.65
CA GLU A 265 8.69 22.94 -3.50
C GLU A 265 7.16 22.97 -3.64
N VAL A 266 6.56 21.79 -3.58
CA VAL A 266 5.12 21.59 -3.70
C VAL A 266 4.53 21.32 -2.32
N HIS A 267 3.43 21.99 -2.03
CA HIS A 267 2.64 21.77 -0.84
C HIS A 267 1.23 21.40 -1.27
N GLU A 268 0.73 20.31 -0.73
CA GLU A 268 -0.63 19.85 -0.95
C GLU A 268 -1.31 19.61 0.39
N TRP A 269 -2.58 19.96 0.46
CA TRP A 269 -3.43 19.58 1.59
C TRP A 269 -4.64 18.87 1.04
N TYR A 270 -5.15 17.95 1.84
CA TYR A 270 -6.38 17.24 1.55
C TYR A 270 -7.25 17.14 2.81
N THR A 271 -8.55 17.01 2.59
CA THR A 271 -9.49 16.59 3.62
C THR A 271 -10.52 15.68 3.01
N ASN A 272 -10.73 14.54 3.66
CA ASN A 272 -11.75 13.60 3.27
C ASN A 272 -12.66 13.21 4.43
N VAL A 273 -13.81 12.68 4.05
CA VAL A 273 -14.78 12.08 4.95
C VAL A 273 -15.21 10.76 4.35
N THR A 274 -15.19 9.72 5.18
CA THR A 274 -15.58 8.37 4.80
C THR A 274 -16.71 7.92 5.71
N TYR A 275 -17.79 7.42 5.11
CA TYR A 275 -18.90 6.79 5.79
C TYR A 275 -18.93 5.30 5.45
N ALA A 276 -18.63 4.46 6.42
CA ALA A 276 -18.77 3.00 6.33
C ALA A 276 -20.18 2.59 6.79
N PHE A 277 -20.91 1.82 5.99
CA PHE A 277 -22.28 1.45 6.36
C PHE A 277 -22.25 0.55 7.62
N PRO A 278 -22.98 0.89 8.71
CA PRO A 278 -22.86 0.17 9.99
C PRO A 278 -23.11 -1.35 9.92
N GLU A 279 -24.03 -1.78 9.05
CA GLU A 279 -24.35 -3.21 8.84
C GLU A 279 -23.42 -3.88 7.81
N PHE A 280 -22.74 -3.10 6.97
CA PHE A 280 -21.90 -3.53 5.85
C PHE A 280 -20.67 -2.62 5.78
N LYS A 281 -19.75 -2.77 6.74
CA LYS A 281 -18.60 -1.84 6.89
C LYS A 281 -17.67 -1.81 5.68
N ASP A 282 -17.68 -2.89 4.90
CA ASP A 282 -16.92 -3.06 3.66
C ASP A 282 -17.56 -2.33 2.48
N VAL A 283 -18.74 -1.73 2.68
CA VAL A 283 -19.33 -0.77 1.74
C VAL A 283 -19.10 0.61 2.33
N LYS A 284 -18.40 1.45 1.58
CA LYS A 284 -18.07 2.82 2.01
C LYS A 284 -18.49 3.81 0.94
N VAL A 285 -18.85 5.01 1.37
CA VAL A 285 -18.93 6.19 0.50
C VAL A 285 -18.03 7.27 1.08
N PHE A 286 -17.37 8.00 0.19
CA PHE A 286 -16.40 8.99 0.60
C PHE A 286 -16.45 10.24 -0.28
N ALA A 287 -15.87 11.31 0.23
CA ALA A 287 -15.58 12.50 -0.54
C ALA A 287 -14.30 13.15 -0.04
N GLU A 288 -13.53 13.72 -0.97
CA GLU A 288 -12.28 14.43 -0.70
C GLU A 288 -12.25 15.78 -1.41
N LEU A 289 -11.60 16.74 -0.78
CA LEU A 289 -11.14 17.98 -1.38
C LEU A 289 -9.65 18.09 -1.16
N SER A 290 -8.90 18.42 -2.22
CA SER A 290 -7.48 18.71 -2.14
C SER A 290 -7.13 19.95 -2.95
N ASN A 291 -6.00 20.57 -2.62
CA ASN A 291 -5.43 21.67 -3.41
C ASN A 291 -3.94 21.82 -3.15
N THR A 292 -3.22 22.29 -4.17
CA THR A 292 -1.76 22.45 -4.15
C THR A 292 -1.34 23.91 -4.34
N ASN A 293 -0.06 24.20 -4.15
CA ASN A 293 0.56 25.49 -4.47
C ASN A 293 1.16 25.55 -5.90
N LYS A 294 1.02 24.50 -6.72
CA LYS A 294 1.54 24.48 -8.11
C LYS A 294 0.93 25.63 -8.93
N GLU A 295 1.68 26.13 -9.92
CA GLU A 295 1.17 27.20 -10.80
C GLU A 295 -0.11 26.76 -11.51
N GLY A 296 -1.17 27.58 -11.42
CA GLY A 296 -2.46 27.26 -12.03
C GLY A 296 -3.30 26.24 -11.25
N ALA A 297 -2.96 25.96 -9.98
CA ALA A 297 -3.75 25.10 -9.11
C ALA A 297 -5.21 25.60 -8.99
N GLU A 298 -6.13 24.67 -9.22
CA GLU A 298 -7.54 24.76 -8.89
C GLU A 298 -7.88 23.57 -8.00
N MET A 299 -8.79 23.76 -7.05
CA MET A 299 -9.22 22.71 -6.12
C MET A 299 -9.70 21.45 -6.85
N ALA A 300 -9.14 20.31 -6.45
CA ALA A 300 -9.59 18.99 -6.80
C ALA A 300 -10.76 18.56 -5.91
N TYR A 301 -11.59 17.65 -6.43
CA TYR A 301 -12.65 17.03 -5.65
C TYR A 301 -12.92 15.61 -6.11
N VAL A 302 -13.16 14.75 -5.14
CA VAL A 302 -13.49 13.35 -5.31
C VAL A 302 -14.77 13.06 -4.56
N ALA A 303 -15.63 12.23 -5.14
CA ALA A 303 -16.69 11.54 -4.41
C ALA A 303 -16.83 10.13 -4.97
N GLY A 304 -16.74 9.13 -4.12
CA GLY A 304 -16.65 7.75 -4.56
C GLY A 304 -17.44 6.77 -3.69
N THR A 305 -17.44 5.54 -4.15
CA THR A 305 -17.94 4.37 -3.43
C THR A 305 -16.91 3.26 -3.56
N GLU A 306 -16.69 2.57 -2.46
CA GLU A 306 -15.77 1.44 -2.34
C GLU A 306 -16.54 0.23 -1.82
N ILE A 307 -16.26 -0.94 -2.40
CA ILE A 307 -16.80 -2.22 -1.96
C ILE A 307 -15.64 -3.21 -1.85
N GLU A 308 -15.30 -3.57 -0.62
CA GLU A 308 -14.32 -4.60 -0.30
C GLU A 308 -15.02 -5.96 -0.07
N PHE A 309 -14.38 -7.08 -0.44
CA PHE A 309 -14.89 -8.44 -0.22
C PHE A 309 -13.77 -9.48 -0.15
#